data_AF-A0A6C0K4G2-F1
#
_entry.id   AF-A0A6C0K4G2-F1
#
_cell.length_a   1.000
_cell.length_b   1.000
_cell.length_c   1.000
_cell.angle_alpha   90.00
_cell.angle_beta   90.00
_cell.angle_gamma   90.00
#
_symmetry.space_group_name_H-M   'P 1'
#
loop_
_entity.id
_entity.type
_entity.pdbx_description
1 polymer ?
#
loop_
_entity_poly.entity_id
_entity_poly.type
_entity_poly.pdbx_seq_one_letter_code
_entity_poly.pdbx_strand_id
1 'polypeptide(L)'
;MEELIDRYVHARNKANDYTKLMEEYKIKIKSMLKEEPSQSFAKNGATATVKTLYKSTISKKNVPEDIWEKYSVTTPYEVLQVGKK
;
A
#
# COMPACT_ATOMS: atom_id res chain seq x y z
N MET A 1 25.88 25.63 -11.45
CA MET A 1 24.50 25.74 -10.91
C MET A 1 23.51 25.06 -11.85
N GLU A 2 23.55 25.36 -13.15
CA GLU A 2 22.76 24.68 -14.20
C GLU A 2 22.95 23.15 -14.20
N GLU A 3 24.19 22.66 -14.13
CA GLU A 3 24.49 21.22 -14.09
C GLU A 3 23.86 20.49 -12.87
N LEU A 4 23.71 21.17 -11.73
CA LEU A 4 23.07 20.58 -10.54
C LEU A 4 21.54 20.52 -10.72
N ILE A 5 20.95 21.52 -11.37
CA ILE A 5 19.53 21.56 -11.67
C ILE A 5 19.19 20.42 -12.66
N ASP A 6 19.99 20.24 -13.70
CA ASP A 6 19.79 19.17 -14.69
C ASP A 6 19.91 17.78 -14.05
N ARG A 7 20.93 17.57 -13.21
CA ARG A 7 21.09 16.31 -12.46
C ARG A 7 19.91 16.05 -11.52
N TYR A 8 19.38 17.09 -10.87
CA TYR A 8 18.22 16.97 -10.00
C TYR A 8 16.95 16.59 -10.79
N VAL A 9 16.69 17.27 -11.92
CA VAL A 9 15.53 16.99 -12.79
C VAL A 9 15.61 15.56 -13.33
N HIS A 10 16.80 15.11 -13.76
CA HIS A 10 17.01 13.75 -14.23
C HIS A 10 16.74 12.71 -13.13
N ALA A 11 17.25 12.92 -11.91
CA ALA A 11 17.00 12.04 -10.78
C ALA A 11 15.50 11.99 -10.41
N ARG A 12 14.81 13.14 -10.44
CA ARG A 12 13.36 13.22 -10.20
C ARG A 12 12.57 12.43 -11.24
N ASN A 13 12.92 12.55 -12.52
CA ASN A 13 12.24 11.82 -13.59
C ASN A 13 12.44 10.31 -13.43
N LYS A 14 13.67 9.86 -13.16
CA LYS A 14 13.93 8.45 -12.85
C LYS A 14 13.14 7.95 -11.64
N ALA A 15 13.07 8.73 -10.56
CA ALA A 15 12.28 8.37 -9.38
C ALA A 15 10.79 8.23 -9.71
N ASN A 16 10.24 9.11 -10.55
CA ASN A 16 8.87 9.01 -11.03
C ASN A 16 8.65 7.75 -11.87
N ASP A 17 9.59 7.42 -12.77
CA ASP A 17 9.50 6.22 -13.61
C ASP A 17 9.56 4.94 -12.78
N TYR A 18 10.47 4.87 -11.80
CA TYR A 18 10.51 3.76 -10.85
C TYR A 18 9.24 3.65 -10.01
N THR A 19 8.65 4.79 -9.61
CA THR A 19 7.39 4.81 -8.87
C THR A 19 6.24 4.22 -9.69
N LYS A 20 6.14 4.60 -10.98
CA LYS A 20 5.15 4.02 -11.90
C LYS A 20 5.38 2.51 -12.08
N LEU A 21 6.62 2.10 -12.30
CA LEU A 21 6.99 0.70 -12.46
C LEU A 21 6.63 -0.13 -11.21
N MET A 22 6.89 0.40 -10.02
CA MET A 22 6.49 -0.24 -8.76
C MET A 22 4.98 -0.41 -8.66
N GLU A 23 4.20 0.59 -9.09
CA GLU A 23 2.74 0.51 -9.06
C GLU A 23 2.20 -0.53 -10.03
N GLU A 24 2.77 -0.63 -11.24
CA GLU A 24 2.45 -1.70 -12.19
C GLU A 24 2.74 -3.09 -11.60
N TYR A 25 3.89 -3.25 -10.94
CA TYR A 25 4.22 -4.52 -10.28
C TYR A 25 3.30 -4.84 -9.13
N LYS A 26 2.90 -3.86 -8.31
CA LYS A 26 1.91 -4.08 -7.25
C LYS A 26 0.58 -4.55 -7.82
N ILE A 27 0.11 -3.95 -8.92
CA ILE A 27 -1.14 -4.37 -9.58
C ILE A 27 -1.01 -5.81 -10.06
N LYS A 28 0.08 -6.17 -10.73
CA LYS A 28 0.33 -7.55 -11.20
C LYS A 28 0.39 -8.55 -10.05
N ILE A 29 1.13 -8.24 -8.99
CA ILE A 29 1.23 -9.08 -7.79
C ILE A 29 -0.15 -9.25 -7.14
N LYS A 30 -0.92 -8.15 -7.02
CA LYS A 30 -2.27 -8.19 -6.45
C LYS A 30 -3.21 -9.06 -7.29
N SER A 31 -3.15 -8.96 -8.62
CA SER A 31 -3.95 -9.82 -9.51
C SER A 31 -3.57 -11.29 -9.36
N MET A 32 -2.28 -11.62 -9.32
CA MET A 32 -1.80 -13.00 -9.10
C MET A 32 -2.24 -13.54 -7.72
N LEU A 33 -2.15 -12.73 -6.67
CA LEU A 33 -2.53 -13.14 -5.32
C LEU A 33 -4.04 -13.25 -5.11
N LYS A 34 -4.87 -12.63 -5.95
CA LYS A 34 -6.34 -12.81 -5.92
C LYS A 34 -6.77 -14.20 -6.36
N GLU A 35 -5.98 -14.85 -7.22
CA GLU A 35 -6.23 -16.21 -7.70
C GLU A 35 -5.75 -17.27 -6.69
N GLU A 36 -4.87 -16.89 -5.78
CA GLU A 36 -4.31 -17.76 -4.74
C GLU A 36 -5.20 -17.77 -3.48
N PRO A 37 -5.64 -18.95 -2.99
CA PRO A 37 -6.50 -19.04 -1.81
C PRO A 37 -5.82 -18.56 -0.52
N SER A 38 -4.48 -18.56 -0.47
CA SER A 38 -3.72 -18.11 0.69
C SER A 38 -3.43 -16.60 0.70
N GLN A 39 -3.70 -15.89 -0.41
CA GLN A 39 -3.38 -14.46 -0.60
C GLN A 39 -1.95 -14.06 -0.19
N SER A 40 -1.02 -15.02 -0.18
CA SER A 40 0.35 -14.86 0.29
C SER A 40 1.32 -15.67 -0.56
N PHE A 41 2.43 -15.06 -0.96
CA PHE A 41 3.47 -15.68 -1.77
C PHE A 41 4.85 -15.37 -1.21
N ALA A 42 5.72 -16.38 -1.09
CA ALA A 42 7.07 -16.23 -0.58
C ALA A 42 8.08 -16.84 -1.57
N LYS A 43 9.04 -16.04 -2.06
CA LYS A 43 10.09 -16.51 -2.97
C LYS A 43 11.36 -15.66 -2.81
N ASN A 44 12.52 -16.32 -2.88
CA ASN A 44 13.85 -15.69 -2.90
C ASN A 44 14.07 -14.63 -1.79
N GLY A 45 13.64 -14.93 -0.56
CA GLY A 45 13.81 -14.01 0.57
C GLY A 45 12.87 -12.81 0.58
N ALA A 46 11.83 -12.79 -0.27
CA ALA A 46 10.76 -11.81 -0.25
C ALA A 46 9.40 -12.47 -0.02
N THR A 47 8.52 -11.77 0.70
CA THR A 47 7.13 -12.18 0.95
C THR A 47 6.19 -11.08 0.49
N ALA A 48 5.18 -11.45 -0.31
CA ALA A 48 4.08 -10.59 -0.71
C ALA A 48 2.79 -11.14 -0.11
N THR A 49 2.06 -10.32 0.65
CA THR A 49 0.80 -10.71 1.29
C THR A 49 -0.23 -9.62 1.07
N VAL A 50 -1.43 -10.00 0.62
CA VAL A 50 -2.58 -9.09 0.63
C VAL A 50 -3.20 -9.15 2.02
N LYS A 51 -3.34 -8.00 2.67
CA LYS A 51 -4.00 -7.89 3.98
C LYS A 51 -5.20 -6.97 3.86
N THR A 52 -6.31 -7.39 4.46
CA THR A 52 -7.45 -6.51 4.71
C THR A 52 -7.21 -5.78 6.01
N LEU A 53 -7.06 -4.46 5.91
CA LEU A 53 -7.00 -3.57 7.05
C LEU A 53 -8.33 -2.82 7.19
N TYR A 54 -8.57 -2.29 8.38
CA TYR A 54 -9.79 -1.57 8.69
C TYR A 54 -9.45 -0.14 9.09
N LYS A 55 -10.18 0.81 8.53
CA LYS A 55 -10.09 2.22 8.92
C LYS A 55 -11.45 2.68 9.40
N SER A 56 -11.48 3.26 10.58
CA SER A 56 -12.66 3.95 11.09
C SER A 56 -12.61 5.42 10.66
N THR A 57 -13.72 5.94 10.11
CA THR A 57 -13.82 7.32 9.62
C THR A 57 -13.77 8.36 10.76
N ILE A 58 -14.18 7.94 11.95
CA ILE A 58 -14.15 8.76 13.17
C ILE A 58 -13.00 8.22 14.03
N SER A 59 -12.32 9.08 14.79
CA SER A 59 -11.35 8.63 15.80
C SER A 59 -12.11 8.21 17.05
N LYS A 60 -11.82 7.03 17.62
CA LYS A 60 -12.40 6.62 18.93
C LYS A 60 -11.97 7.56 20.07
N LYS A 61 -10.92 8.36 19.84
CA LYS A 61 -10.43 9.33 20.82
C LYS A 61 -11.47 10.43 21.03
N ASN A 62 -12.06 10.46 22.23
CA ASN A 62 -13.05 11.43 22.71
C ASN A 62 -14.47 11.29 22.13
N VAL A 63 -14.87 10.09 21.69
CA VAL A 63 -16.26 9.81 21.29
C VAL A 63 -16.91 8.89 22.32
N PRO A 64 -18.05 9.26 22.91
CA PRO A 64 -18.86 8.38 23.76
C PRO A 64 -19.16 7.04 23.08
N GLU A 65 -19.21 5.95 23.84
CA GLU A 65 -19.29 4.58 23.31
C GLU A 65 -20.59 4.33 22.52
N ASP A 66 -21.70 4.92 22.98
CA ASP A 66 -23.02 4.89 22.33
C ASP A 66 -23.02 5.58 20.96
N ILE A 67 -22.31 6.69 20.82
CA ILE A 67 -22.15 7.41 19.56
C ILE A 67 -21.19 6.65 18.65
N TRP A 68 -20.12 6.08 19.21
CA TRP A 68 -19.14 5.31 18.47
C TRP A 68 -19.78 4.07 17.83
N GLU A 69 -20.52 3.26 18.59
CA GLU A 69 -21.17 2.06 18.05
C GLU A 69 -22.20 2.39 16.97
N LYS A 70 -22.94 3.49 17.13
CA LYS A 70 -23.99 3.88 16.19
C LYS A 70 -23.47 4.45 14.87
N TYR A 71 -22.33 5.14 14.89
CA TYR A 71 -21.84 5.93 13.75
C TYR A 71 -20.43 5.56 13.26
N SER A 72 -19.71 4.64 13.92
CA SER A 72 -18.40 4.20 13.47
C SER A 72 -18.51 3.34 12.20
N VAL A 73 -18.42 3.99 11.05
CA VAL A 73 -18.26 3.29 9.78
C VAL A 73 -16.82 2.78 9.73
N THR A 74 -16.68 1.46 9.85
CA THR A 74 -15.40 0.77 9.71
C THR A 74 -15.30 0.24 8.28
N THR A 75 -14.48 0.88 7.46
CA THR A 75 -14.33 0.53 6.05
C THR A 75 -13.14 -0.41 5.87
N PRO A 76 -13.33 -1.62 5.33
CA PRO A 76 -12.23 -2.49 4.96
C PRO A 76 -11.50 -1.93 3.74
N TYR A 77 -10.17 -2.02 3.74
CA TYR A 77 -9.34 -1.70 2.59
C TYR A 77 -8.22 -2.72 2.45
N GLU A 78 -7.92 -3.10 1.21
CA GLU A 78 -6.87 -4.07 0.91
C GLU A 78 -5.53 -3.36 0.71
N VAL A 79 -4.50 -3.86 1.37
CA VAL A 79 -3.12 -3.43 1.15
C VAL A 79 -2.25 -4.61 0.72
N LEU A 80 -1.36 -4.37 -0.25
CA LEU A 80 -0.30 -5.30 -0.59
C LEU A 80 0.92 -4.98 0.26
N GLN A 81 1.29 -5.89 1.15
CA GLN A 81 2.52 -5.80 1.92
C GLN A 81 3.60 -6.64 1.24
N VAL A 82 4.66 -5.98 0.76
CA VAL A 82 5.86 -6.65 0.24
C VAL A 82 7.00 -6.39 1.23
N GLY A 83 7.57 -7.46 1.78
CA GLY A 83 8.63 -7.39 2.78
C GLY A 83 9.77 -8.35 2.47
N LYS A 84 10.94 -8.07 3.02
CA LYS A 84 12.06 -9.02 3.06
C LYS A 84 11.79 -10.01 4.21
N LYS A 85 11.96 -11.30 3.92
CA LYS A 85 11.84 -12.37 4.92
C LYS A 85 13.07 -12.42 5.82
#